data_AF-A0A6P0X4B6-F1
#
_entry.id   AF-A0A6P0X4B6-F1
#
_cell.length_a   1.000
_cell.length_b   1.000
_cell.length_c   1.000
_cell.angle_alpha   90.00
_cell.angle_beta   90.00
_cell.angle_gamma   90.00
#
_symmetry.space_group_name_H-M   'P 1'
#
loop_
_entity.id
_entity.type
_entity.pdbx_description
1 polymer ?
#
loop_
_entity_poly.entity_id
_entity_poly.type
_entity_poly.pdbx_seq_one_letter_code
_entity_poly.pdbx_strand_id
1 'polypeptide(L)'
;MENLFEVFQATAIASYNYEARPYPGNIVLFNASQQLIDVGGDRTLGWWDFVAGEITIHEIPGEHFSIIREPQVRVLAERLMLCRDRTLAAFVTT
;
A
#
# COMPACT_ATOMS: atom_id res chain seq x y z
N MET A 1 -2.19 13.45 -26.17
CA MET A 1 -1.23 13.63 -25.06
C MET A 1 -2.05 14.16 -23.92
N GLU A 2 -2.42 13.31 -22.97
CA GLU A 2 -3.21 13.76 -21.81
C GLU A 2 -2.43 14.84 -21.05
N ASN A 3 -3.11 15.90 -20.65
CA ASN A 3 -2.49 16.99 -19.91
C ASN A 3 -2.23 16.50 -18.48
N LEU A 4 -0.95 16.32 -18.12
CA LEU A 4 -0.55 15.82 -16.80
C LEU A 4 -1.17 16.63 -15.64
N PHE A 5 -1.39 17.93 -15.85
CA PHE A 5 -2.04 18.79 -14.87
C PHE A 5 -3.51 18.42 -14.65
N GLU A 6 -4.24 18.10 -15.72
CA GLU A 6 -5.65 17.68 -15.63
C GLU A 6 -5.78 16.35 -14.91
N VAL A 7 -4.90 15.38 -15.19
CA VAL A 7 -4.86 14.09 -14.48
C VAL A 7 -4.59 14.30 -12.99
N PHE A 8 -3.58 15.11 -12.66
CA PHE A 8 -3.27 15.43 -11.27
C PHE A 8 -4.45 16.08 -10.54
N GLN A 9 -5.08 17.09 -11.15
CA GLN A 9 -6.22 17.78 -10.57
C GLN A 9 -7.41 16.83 -10.34
N ALA A 10 -7.72 15.98 -11.32
CA ALA A 10 -8.80 15.01 -11.20
C ALA A 10 -8.53 13.99 -10.09
N THR A 11 -7.31 13.45 -10.00
CA THR A 11 -6.92 12.54 -8.92
C THR A 11 -7.01 13.21 -7.56
N ALA A 12 -6.53 14.46 -7.41
CA ALA A 12 -6.60 15.19 -6.15
C ALA A 12 -8.06 15.41 -5.68
N ILE A 13 -8.94 15.81 -6.59
CA ILE A 13 -10.38 15.99 -6.30
C ILE A 13 -11.03 14.66 -5.94
N ALA A 14 -10.72 13.58 -6.65
CA ALA A 14 -11.26 12.25 -6.36
C ALA A 14 -10.79 11.75 -5.00
N SER A 15 -9.50 11.90 -4.68
CA SER A 15 -8.94 11.52 -3.38
C SER A 15 -9.53 12.32 -2.22
N TYR A 16 -9.75 13.64 -2.40
CA TYR A 16 -10.33 14.49 -1.36
C TYR A 16 -11.80 14.13 -1.06
N ASN A 17 -12.59 13.80 -2.08
CA ASN A 17 -14.01 13.49 -1.94
C ASN A 17 -14.31 12.01 -1.63
N TYR A 18 -13.28 11.15 -1.57
CA TYR A 18 -13.48 9.72 -1.35
C TYR A 18 -13.79 9.42 0.12
N GLU A 19 -14.97 8.88 0.38
CA GLU A 19 -15.34 8.34 1.69
C GLU A 19 -15.02 6.85 1.74
N ALA A 20 -13.97 6.49 2.49
CA ALA A 20 -13.56 5.10 2.67
C ALA A 20 -14.65 4.29 3.39
N ARG A 21 -14.90 3.08 2.88
CA ARG A 21 -15.85 2.11 3.47
C ARG A 21 -15.08 0.94 4.07
N PRO A 22 -15.65 0.25 5.08
CA PRO A 22 -15.03 -0.94 5.64
C PRO A 22 -14.76 -2.01 4.58
N TYR A 23 -13.56 -2.59 4.61
CA TYR A 23 -13.12 -3.70 3.78
C TYR A 23 -13.01 -4.97 4.64
N PRO A 24 -13.79 -6.02 4.35
CA PRO A 24 -13.83 -7.23 5.18
C PRO A 24 -12.65 -8.18 4.95
N GLY A 25 -11.90 -8.00 3.87
CA GLY A 25 -10.79 -8.88 3.52
C GLY A 25 -9.48 -8.52 4.22
N ASN A 26 -8.52 -9.44 4.13
CA ASN A 26 -7.15 -9.17 4.55
C ASN A 26 -6.46 -8.25 3.55
N ILE A 27 -5.54 -7.40 4.04
CA ILE A 27 -4.67 -6.58 3.19
C ILE A 27 -3.21 -6.80 3.54
N VAL A 28 -2.35 -6.54 2.56
CA VAL A 28 -0.91 -6.42 2.75
C VAL A 28 -0.52 -4.97 2.48
N LEU A 29 0.15 -4.34 3.44
CA LEU A 29 0.64 -2.98 3.35
C LEU A 29 2.17 -2.97 3.22
N PHE A 30 2.70 -2.42 2.13
CA PHE A 30 4.14 -2.24 1.92
C PHE A 30 4.56 -0.82 2.31
N ASN A 31 5.15 -0.68 3.49
CA ASN A 31 5.54 0.62 4.04
C ASN A 31 6.98 0.97 3.66
N ALA A 32 7.21 2.23 3.32
CA ALA A 32 8.54 2.81 3.31
C ALA A 32 9.11 2.85 4.75
N SER A 33 10.38 2.45 4.91
CA SER A 33 11.08 2.49 6.21
C SER A 33 11.36 3.91 6.68
N GLN A 34 11.43 4.85 5.74
CA GLN A 34 11.55 6.29 5.98
C GLN A 34 10.20 6.91 5.63
N GLN A 35 9.55 7.47 6.64
CA GLN A 35 8.26 8.15 6.51
C GLN A 35 8.52 9.65 6.64
N LEU A 36 8.17 10.40 5.60
CA LEU A 36 8.28 11.86 5.60
C LEU A 36 7.16 12.55 6.41
N ILE A 37 6.07 11.84 6.66
CA ILE A 37 4.89 12.32 7.37
C ILE A 37 4.77 11.52 8.66
N ASP A 38 4.81 12.21 9.80
CA ASP A 38 4.57 11.61 11.09
C ASP A 38 3.07 11.32 11.25
N VAL A 39 2.73 10.03 11.18
CA VAL A 39 1.37 9.50 11.40
C VAL A 39 1.15 9.11 12.87
N GLY A 40 1.85 9.72 13.81
CA GLY A 40 1.73 9.43 15.24
C GLY A 40 2.18 8.02 15.61
N GLY A 41 3.10 7.44 14.82
CA GLY A 41 3.58 6.07 15.00
C GLY A 41 2.62 4.98 14.52
N ASP A 42 1.47 5.32 13.91
CA ASP A 42 0.56 4.34 13.33
C ASP A 42 1.18 3.69 12.08
N ARG A 43 1.67 2.46 12.23
CA ARG A 43 2.25 1.68 11.13
C ARG A 43 1.19 1.23 10.11
N THR A 44 -0.10 1.34 10.43
CA THR A 44 -1.18 1.02 9.49
C THR A 44 -1.53 2.20 8.58
N LEU A 45 -0.95 3.39 8.78
CA LEU A 45 -1.22 4.58 7.96
C LEU A 45 -2.73 4.91 7.84
N GLY A 46 -3.49 4.70 8.92
CA GLY A 46 -4.94 4.91 8.98
C GLY A 46 -5.79 3.74 8.47
N TRP A 47 -5.19 2.65 7.96
CA TRP A 47 -5.95 1.50 7.47
C TRP A 47 -6.65 0.70 8.57
N TRP A 48 -6.17 0.80 9.82
CA TRP A 48 -6.80 0.13 10.97
C TRP A 48 -8.30 0.42 11.10
N ASP A 49 -8.73 1.65 10.81
CA ASP A 49 -10.14 2.05 10.98
C ASP A 49 -11.08 1.47 9.90
N PHE A 50 -10.52 0.95 8.80
CA PHE A 50 -11.28 0.52 7.63
C PHE A 50 -11.18 -0.96 7.33
N VAL A 51 -10.19 -1.69 7.87
CA VAL A 51 -10.00 -3.11 7.56
C VAL A 51 -10.52 -3.97 8.71
N ALA A 52 -11.48 -4.84 8.42
CA ALA A 52 -11.98 -5.80 9.41
C ALA A 52 -11.23 -7.14 9.38
N GLY A 53 -10.45 -7.40 8.33
CA GLY A 53 -9.55 -8.55 8.23
C GLY A 53 -8.17 -8.30 8.84
N GLU A 54 -7.21 -9.16 8.53
CA GLU A 54 -5.81 -8.98 8.93
C GLU A 54 -5.11 -7.91 8.09
N ILE A 55 -4.29 -7.07 8.74
CA ILE A 55 -3.35 -6.16 8.08
C ILE A 55 -1.93 -6.70 8.29
N THR A 56 -1.32 -7.26 7.24
CA THR A 56 0.09 -7.66 7.27
C THR A 56 0.96 -6.52 6.74
N ILE A 57 1.93 -6.05 7.53
CA ILE A 57 2.82 -4.94 7.15
C ILE A 57 4.19 -5.47 6.75
N HIS A 58 4.67 -5.08 5.57
CA HIS A 58 6.04 -5.30 5.11
C HIS A 58 6.77 -3.98 4.92
N GLU A 59 7.88 -3.82 5.62
CA GLU A 59 8.72 -2.65 5.47
C GLU A 59 9.70 -2.82 4.30
N ILE A 60 9.81 -1.79 3.47
CA ILE A 60 10.68 -1.65 2.31
C ILE A 60 11.65 -0.49 2.59
N PRO A 61 12.97 -0.68 2.44
CA PRO A 61 13.93 0.39 2.65
C PRO A 61 13.65 1.61 1.77
N GLY A 62 13.86 2.82 2.30
CA GLY A 62 13.73 4.08 1.57
C GLY A 62 12.47 4.87 1.91
N GLU A 63 12.22 5.92 1.13
CA GLU A 63 11.11 6.87 1.23
C GLU A 63 9.92 6.48 0.34
N HIS A 64 8.76 7.10 0.58
CA HIS A 64 7.50 6.88 -0.15
C HIS A 64 7.65 6.76 -1.69
N PHE A 65 8.44 7.63 -2.33
CA PHE A 65 8.64 7.59 -3.78
C PHE A 65 9.79 6.69 -4.23
N SER A 66 10.75 6.38 -3.35
CA SER A 66 11.89 5.55 -3.71
C SER A 66 11.58 4.06 -3.61
N ILE A 67 10.60 3.61 -2.80
CA ILE A 67 10.29 2.17 -2.66
C ILE A 67 9.90 1.49 -3.99
N ILE A 68 9.42 2.27 -4.97
CA ILE A 68 9.08 1.79 -6.31
C ILE A 68 10.20 1.99 -7.35
N ARG A 69 11.40 2.40 -6.93
CA ARG A 69 12.56 2.67 -7.79
C ARG A 69 13.75 1.79 -7.42
N GLU A 70 14.70 1.64 -8.32
CA GLU A 70 15.95 0.92 -8.04
C GLU A 70 16.79 1.66 -6.99
N PRO A 71 17.45 0.94 -6.06
CA PRO A 71 17.44 -0.52 -5.89
C PRO A 71 16.26 -1.09 -5.09
N GLN A 72 15.47 -0.25 -4.42
CA GLN A 72 14.44 -0.66 -3.44
C GLN A 72 13.32 -1.51 -4.05
N VAL A 73 12.98 -1.27 -5.31
CA VAL A 73 11.93 -1.99 -6.05
C VAL A 73 12.18 -3.50 -6.09
N ARG A 74 13.44 -3.95 -5.99
CA ARG A 74 13.77 -5.38 -5.90
C ARG A 74 13.23 -6.00 -4.64
N VAL A 75 13.43 -5.33 -3.50
CA VAL A 75 12.90 -5.77 -2.20
C VAL A 75 11.37 -5.75 -2.21
N LEU A 76 10.76 -4.71 -2.79
CA LEU A 76 9.31 -4.65 -2.96
C LEU A 76 8.78 -5.84 -3.79
N ALA A 77 9.41 -6.13 -4.93
CA ALA A 77 9.02 -7.23 -5.79
C ALA A 77 9.15 -8.59 -5.10
N GLU A 78 10.25 -8.84 -4.38
CA GLU A 78 10.44 -10.06 -3.59
C GLU A 78 9.33 -10.28 -2.56
N ARG A 79 8.99 -9.24 -1.79
CA ARG A 79 7.93 -9.33 -0.78
C ARG A 79 6.56 -9.51 -1.41
N LEU A 80 6.27 -8.83 -2.52
CA LEU A 80 5.02 -8.98 -3.25
C LEU A 80 4.86 -10.41 -3.81
N MET A 81 5.91 -11.01 -4.36
CA MET A 81 5.88 -12.39 -4.83
C MET A 81 5.61 -13.38 -3.69
N LEU A 82 6.26 -13.21 -2.53
CA LEU A 82 6.00 -14.04 -1.35
C LEU A 82 4.54 -13.95 -0.88
N CYS A 83 3.96 -12.76 -0.83
CA CYS A 83 2.56 -12.56 -0.45
C CYS A 83 1.59 -13.21 -1.45
N ARG A 84 1.86 -13.04 -2.75
CA ARG A 84 1.09 -13.67 -3.83
C ARG A 84 1.10 -15.18 -3.70
N ASP A 85 2.28 -15.77 -3.52
CA ASP A 85 2.44 -17.23 -3.48
C ASP A 85 1.76 -17.85 -2.26
N ARG A 86 1.83 -17.18 -1.09
CA ARG A 86 1.07 -17.57 0.12
C ARG A 86 -0.43 -17.54 -0.12
N THR A 87 -0.91 -16.48 -0.76
CA THR A 87 -2.34 -16.32 -1.07
C THR A 87 -2.82 -17.40 -2.03
N LEU A 88 -2.05 -17.70 -3.08
CA LEU A 88 -2.37 -18.77 -4.05
C LEU A 88 -2.38 -20.16 -3.39
N ALA A 89 -1.43 -20.46 -2.49
CA ALA A 89 -1.40 -21.74 -1.79
C ALA A 89 -2.64 -21.94 -0.88
N ALA A 90 -3.12 -20.87 -0.24
CA ALA A 90 -4.33 -20.92 0.59
C ALA A 90 -5.59 -21.25 -0.23
N PHE A 91 -5.66 -20.82 -1.50
CA PHE A 91 -6.78 -21.12 -2.38
C PHE A 91 -6.80 -22.55 -2.93
N VAL A 92 -5.63 -23.19 -3.10
CA VAL A 92 -5.53 -24.55 -3.68
C VAL A 92 -5.82 -25.65 -2.65
N THR A 93 -5.80 -25.32 -1.37
CA THR A 93 -5.98 -26.30 -0.27
C THR A 93 -7.43 -26.39 0.23
N THR A 94 -8.40 -25.78 -0.49
CA THR A 94 -9.84 -25.85 -0.22
C THR A 94 -10.56 -26.53 -1.38
#